data_AF-A0A9Q0LDA3-F1
#
_entry.id   AF-A0A9Q0LDA3-F1
#
_cell.length_a   1.000
_cell.length_b   1.000
_cell.length_c   1.000
_cell.angle_alpha   90.00
_cell.angle_beta   90.00
_cell.angle_gamma   90.00
#
_symmetry.space_group_name_H-M   'P 1'
#
loop_
_entity.id
_entity.type
_entity.pdbx_description
1 polymer ?
#
loop_
_entity_poly.entity_id
_entity_poly.type
_entity_poly.pdbx_seq_one_letter_code
_entity_poly.pdbx_strand_id
1 'polypeptide(L)'
;MKNFLYFLLLYLLIIQFTNELETNLSPNLPLNNLEILPDVSHKFYLNNLTQNTKYEIKISYSSSNPTNFKMELFTECQCYPNEKESFTCVNEKIPKNGQRKLLNAEKVIFSVNSILQIEELIDETNCCGTVNSICHPFLNVLPLYDGFSHLENYEKRLIPINIILENLDPINIPVSCYPVIITAVILAILALILTPLLAKKIQNYSIKESKKNQ
;
A
#
# COMPACT_ATOMS: atom_id res chain seq x y z
N MET A 1 47.21 -11.24 2.00
CA MET A 1 45.98 -12.01 1.70
C MET A 1 44.82 -11.76 2.67
N LYS A 2 45.00 -11.79 4.01
CA LYS A 2 43.90 -11.55 4.98
C LYS A 2 43.21 -10.18 4.86
N ASN A 3 43.96 -9.11 4.59
CA ASN A 3 43.39 -7.76 4.46
C ASN A 3 42.49 -7.59 3.23
N PHE A 4 42.77 -8.31 2.14
CA PHE A 4 41.95 -8.24 0.93
C PHE A 4 40.56 -8.87 1.15
N LEU A 5 40.51 -9.98 1.89
CA LEU A 5 39.24 -10.63 2.25
C LEU A 5 38.39 -9.74 3.17
N TYR A 6 39.03 -9.01 4.09
CA TYR A 6 38.35 -8.07 4.98
C TYR A 6 37.77 -6.87 4.21
N PHE A 7 38.55 -6.29 3.28
CA PHE A 7 38.06 -5.21 2.42
C PHE A 7 36.95 -5.70 1.48
N LEU A 8 37.02 -6.91 0.95
CA LEU A 8 35.98 -7.49 0.12
C LEU A 8 34.69 -7.73 0.93
N LEU A 9 34.79 -8.26 2.16
CA LEU A 9 33.65 -8.43 3.06
C LEU A 9 33.04 -7.10 3.47
N LEU A 10 33.86 -6.09 3.79
CA LEU A 10 33.40 -4.75 4.10
C LEU A 10 32.72 -4.09 2.89
N TYR A 11 33.29 -4.27 1.69
CA TYR A 11 32.74 -3.76 0.44
C TYR A 11 31.43 -4.44 0.07
N LEU A 12 31.31 -5.76 0.28
CA LEU A 12 30.07 -6.51 0.10
C LEU A 12 29.01 -6.11 1.13
N LEU A 13 29.40 -5.89 2.39
CA LEU A 13 28.52 -5.35 3.44
C LEU A 13 28.05 -3.93 3.08
N ILE A 14 28.94 -3.08 2.59
CA ILE A 14 28.61 -1.73 2.13
C ILE A 14 27.66 -1.82 0.94
N ILE A 15 27.92 -2.63 -0.09
CA ILE A 15 27.00 -2.82 -1.23
C ILE A 15 25.63 -3.32 -0.77
N GLN A 16 25.60 -4.25 0.20
CA GLN A 16 24.37 -4.79 0.74
C GLN A 16 23.59 -3.77 1.60
N PHE A 17 24.28 -2.76 2.17
CA PHE A 17 23.67 -1.63 2.88
C PHE A 17 23.36 -0.42 1.98
N THR A 18 24.08 -0.23 0.87
CA THR A 18 23.91 0.91 -0.07
C THR A 18 23.01 0.59 -1.24
N ASN A 19 22.71 -0.69 -1.48
CA ASN A 19 21.51 -1.04 -2.24
C ASN A 19 20.33 -0.71 -1.33
N GLU A 20 19.93 0.56 -1.30
CA GLU A 20 18.53 0.93 -1.15
C GLU A 20 17.78 -0.02 -2.09
N LEU A 21 17.25 -1.11 -1.56
CA LEU A 21 16.58 -2.12 -2.36
C LEU A 21 15.38 -1.39 -2.94
N GLU A 22 15.46 -0.99 -4.20
CA GLU A 22 14.39 -0.26 -4.88
C GLU A 22 13.14 -1.15 -4.85
N THR A 23 12.29 -0.92 -3.86
CA THR A 23 11.12 -1.74 -3.63
C THR A 23 10.00 -1.26 -4.54
N ASN A 24 9.79 -2.00 -5.62
CA ASN A 24 8.75 -1.71 -6.59
C ASN A 24 7.38 -2.19 -6.07
N LEU A 25 6.40 -1.28 -6.02
CA LEU A 25 4.99 -1.56 -5.76
C LEU A 25 4.24 -1.62 -7.09
N SER A 26 3.64 -2.78 -7.37
CA SER A 26 2.74 -2.96 -8.50
C SER A 26 1.30 -3.13 -8.02
N PRO A 27 0.30 -2.72 -8.84
CA PRO A 27 -1.08 -2.75 -8.41
C PRO A 27 -1.57 -4.17 -8.12
N ASN A 28 -2.28 -4.31 -7.01
CA ASN A 28 -2.86 -5.54 -6.46
C ASN A 28 -1.84 -6.65 -6.16
N LEU A 29 -0.54 -6.31 -6.07
CA LEU A 29 0.52 -7.21 -5.66
C LEU A 29 1.07 -6.79 -4.29
N PRO A 30 0.65 -7.43 -3.19
CA PRO A 30 1.12 -7.05 -1.86
C PRO A 30 2.58 -7.44 -1.64
N LEU A 31 3.34 -6.55 -1.01
CA LEU A 31 4.62 -6.89 -0.39
C LEU A 31 4.37 -7.20 1.08
N ASN A 32 4.57 -8.46 1.46
CA ASN A 32 4.27 -8.96 2.79
C ASN A 32 5.55 -9.14 3.63
N ASN A 33 5.43 -8.92 4.93
CA ASN A 33 6.48 -9.12 5.94
C ASN A 33 7.79 -8.38 5.60
N LEU A 34 7.68 -7.16 5.07
CA LEU A 34 8.83 -6.29 4.91
C LEU A 34 9.29 -5.80 6.27
N GLU A 35 10.58 -5.93 6.55
CA GLU A 35 11.18 -5.41 7.77
C GLU A 35 11.81 -4.05 7.47
N ILE A 36 11.25 -2.98 8.03
CA ILE A 36 11.76 -1.63 7.83
C ILE A 36 12.37 -1.06 9.12
N LEU A 37 13.37 -0.20 8.97
CA LEU A 37 14.03 0.48 10.09
C LEU A 37 13.20 1.69 10.56
N PRO A 38 13.01 1.87 11.88
CA PRO A 38 12.40 3.06 12.46
C PRO A 38 13.27 4.31 12.20
N ASP A 39 12.64 5.47 12.08
CA ASP A 39 13.27 6.78 11.86
C ASP A 39 14.15 6.88 10.60
N VAL A 40 14.07 5.88 9.71
CA VAL A 40 14.74 5.84 8.40
C VAL A 40 13.67 5.95 7.33
N SER A 41 13.95 6.76 6.29
CA SER A 41 13.05 6.92 5.15
C SER A 41 13.17 5.72 4.21
N HIS A 42 12.04 5.11 3.83
CA HIS A 42 11.99 3.99 2.89
C HIS A 42 11.24 4.41 1.63
N LYS A 43 11.85 4.19 0.46
CA LYS A 43 11.27 4.53 -0.85
C LYS A 43 10.62 3.32 -1.49
N PHE A 44 9.41 3.51 -2.00
CA PHE A 44 8.67 2.51 -2.75
C PHE A 44 8.24 3.06 -4.11
N TYR A 45 8.88 2.59 -5.18
CA TYR A 45 8.59 3.04 -6.54
C TYR A 45 7.27 2.47 -7.04
N LEU A 46 6.41 3.30 -7.61
CA LEU A 46 5.07 2.92 -8.06
C LEU A 46 5.09 2.61 -9.56
N ASN A 47 4.91 1.34 -9.90
CA ASN A 47 5.00 0.88 -11.29
C ASN A 47 3.64 0.47 -11.85
N ASN A 48 3.55 0.39 -13.18
CA ASN A 48 2.35 -0.09 -13.88
C ASN A 48 1.07 0.70 -13.55
N LEU A 49 1.22 2.01 -13.31
CA LEU A 49 0.12 2.92 -13.07
C LEU A 49 -0.62 3.23 -14.38
N THR A 50 -1.95 3.23 -14.35
CA THR A 50 -2.79 3.59 -15.50
C THR A 50 -3.33 5.00 -15.32
N GLN A 51 -3.27 5.82 -16.38
CA GLN A 51 -3.85 7.17 -16.38
C GLN A 51 -5.34 7.15 -16.00
N ASN A 52 -5.84 8.26 -15.43
CA ASN A 52 -7.21 8.42 -14.97
C ASN A 52 -7.68 7.37 -13.92
N THR A 53 -6.77 6.59 -13.35
CA THR A 53 -7.10 5.57 -12.34
C THR A 53 -6.76 6.10 -10.95
N LYS A 54 -7.62 5.78 -9.98
CA LYS A 54 -7.38 6.05 -8.56
C LYS A 54 -6.74 4.83 -7.91
N TYR A 55 -5.85 5.10 -6.98
CA TYR A 55 -5.09 4.08 -6.27
C TYR A 55 -5.20 4.30 -4.76
N GLU A 56 -5.20 3.20 -4.00
CA GLU A 56 -5.03 3.20 -2.55
C GLU A 56 -3.71 2.52 -2.22
N ILE A 57 -2.80 3.20 -1.52
CA ILE A 57 -1.68 2.53 -0.85
C ILE A 57 -2.08 2.30 0.59
N LYS A 58 -1.90 1.07 1.05
CA LYS A 58 -2.20 0.66 2.41
C LYS A 58 -0.97 0.03 3.04
N ILE A 59 -0.61 0.50 4.23
CA ILE A 59 0.40 -0.10 5.11
C ILE A 59 -0.33 -0.73 6.28
N SER A 60 0.01 -1.96 6.62
CA SER A 60 -0.48 -2.66 7.82
C SER A 60 0.69 -3.13 8.65
N TYR A 61 0.53 -3.09 9.97
CA TYR A 61 1.59 -3.41 10.91
C TYR A 61 1.03 -4.14 12.13
N SER A 62 1.92 -4.83 12.86
CA SER A 62 1.53 -5.58 14.06
C SER A 62 1.17 -4.64 15.22
N SER A 63 0.12 -4.97 15.97
CA SER A 63 -0.21 -4.29 17.24
C SER A 63 0.92 -4.37 18.27
N SER A 64 1.76 -5.42 18.19
CA SER A 64 2.91 -5.58 19.07
C SER A 64 4.02 -4.56 18.80
N ASN A 65 3.99 -3.88 17.64
CA ASN A 65 4.97 -2.87 17.23
C ASN A 65 4.23 -1.58 16.78
N PRO A 66 3.59 -0.85 17.73
CA PRO A 66 2.86 0.36 17.40
C PRO A 66 3.79 1.40 16.76
N THR A 67 3.41 1.85 15.57
CA THR A 67 4.20 2.74 14.72
C THR A 67 3.25 3.72 14.03
N ASN A 68 3.64 4.99 13.95
CA ASN A 68 3.01 5.96 13.07
C ASN A 68 3.80 6.07 11.78
N PHE A 69 3.14 6.17 10.63
CA PHE A 69 3.83 6.33 9.36
C PHE A 69 3.62 7.75 8.84
N LYS A 70 4.71 8.44 8.52
CA LYS A 70 4.67 9.64 7.69
C LYS A 70 4.82 9.18 6.25
N MET A 71 3.75 9.29 5.47
CA MET A 71 3.70 8.90 4.07
C MET A 71 3.60 10.14 3.17
N GLU A 72 4.48 10.25 2.18
CA GLU A 72 4.55 11.37 1.25
C GLU A 72 4.76 10.85 -0.19
N LEU A 73 4.01 11.38 -1.16
CA LEU A 73 4.14 11.02 -2.56
C LEU A 73 5.04 12.01 -3.28
N PHE A 74 6.05 11.47 -3.96
CA PHE A 74 7.03 12.22 -4.71
C PHE A 74 7.15 11.66 -6.11
N THR A 75 7.77 12.45 -6.98
CA THR A 75 8.20 11.98 -8.29
C THR A 75 9.66 12.32 -8.50
N GLU A 76 10.43 11.32 -8.88
CA GLU A 76 11.83 11.47 -9.25
C GLU A 76 11.92 11.59 -10.77
N CYS A 77 12.42 12.72 -11.26
CA CYS A 77 12.57 12.95 -12.69
C CYS A 77 14.05 12.97 -13.08
N GLN A 78 14.39 12.19 -14.10
CA GLN A 78 15.68 12.25 -14.78
C GLN A 78 15.57 13.17 -15.99
N CYS A 79 16.33 14.26 -16.00
CA CYS A 79 16.33 15.22 -17.12
C CYS A 79 17.47 14.91 -18.10
N TYR A 80 17.16 14.75 -19.39
CA TYR A 80 18.18 14.63 -20.43
C TYR A 80 18.59 16.00 -20.98
N PRO A 81 19.84 16.18 -21.44
CA PRO A 81 20.92 15.19 -21.59
C PRO A 81 21.88 15.08 -20.40
N ASN A 82 21.65 15.80 -19.31
CA ASN A 82 22.51 15.77 -18.13
C ASN A 82 22.11 14.62 -17.19
N GLU A 83 22.43 13.38 -17.59
CA GLU A 83 22.12 12.11 -16.89
C GLU A 83 22.58 12.01 -15.42
N LYS A 84 23.27 13.01 -14.88
CA LYS A 84 23.83 13.00 -13.52
C LYS A 84 22.98 13.72 -12.47
N GLU A 85 21.95 14.46 -12.88
CA GLU A 85 21.11 15.22 -11.95
C GLU A 85 19.69 14.66 -11.96
N SER A 86 19.37 13.89 -10.92
CA SER A 86 18.00 13.50 -10.58
C SER A 86 17.38 14.61 -9.73
N PHE A 87 16.17 15.03 -10.09
CA PHE A 87 15.40 16.01 -9.31
C PHE A 87 14.19 15.33 -8.67
N THR A 88 14.04 15.51 -7.36
CA THR A 88 12.87 15.04 -6.62
C THR A 88 11.83 16.17 -6.55
N CYS A 89 10.68 15.95 -7.17
CA CYS A 89 9.56 16.88 -7.17
C CYS A 89 8.52 16.42 -6.14
N VAL A 90 8.04 17.36 -5.32
CA VAL A 90 7.00 17.09 -4.33
C VAL A 90 5.65 17.25 -4.98
N ASN A 91 4.96 16.15 -5.24
CA ASN A 91 3.68 16.18 -5.94
C ASN A 91 2.50 16.39 -5.00
N GLU A 92 2.53 15.76 -3.83
CA GLU A 92 1.43 15.89 -2.87
C GLU A 92 1.92 15.56 -1.46
N LYS A 93 1.90 16.57 -0.57
CA LYS A 93 1.96 16.30 0.87
C LYS A 93 0.59 15.77 1.27
N ILE A 94 0.47 14.45 1.32
CA ILE A 94 -0.78 13.79 1.72
C ILE A 94 -1.13 14.30 3.12
N PRO A 95 -2.31 14.94 3.30
CA PRO A 95 -2.71 15.38 4.62
C PRO A 95 -2.78 14.17 5.54
N LYS A 96 -2.10 14.25 6.70
CA LYS A 96 -2.17 13.25 7.76
C LYS A 96 -3.64 12.98 8.05
N ASN A 97 -4.16 11.84 7.59
CA ASN A 97 -5.47 11.38 8.03
C ASN A 97 -5.26 10.81 9.44
N GLY A 98 -5.21 11.69 10.44
CA GLY A 98 -4.86 11.41 11.84
C GLY A 98 -5.84 10.50 12.59
N GLN A 99 -6.65 9.72 11.88
CA GLN A 99 -7.46 8.69 12.49
C GLN A 99 -6.63 7.41 12.57
N ARG A 100 -6.08 7.15 13.76
CA ARG A 100 -5.72 5.79 14.18
C ARG A 100 -6.95 4.91 13.96
N LYS A 101 -6.99 4.19 12.84
CA LYS A 101 -8.04 3.21 12.58
C LYS A 101 -7.76 2.00 13.45
N LEU A 102 -8.81 1.41 14.00
CA LEU A 102 -8.85 0.24 14.88
C LEU A 102 -8.11 -1.02 14.37
N LEU A 103 -7.45 -0.95 13.20
CA LEU A 103 -6.91 -2.07 12.44
C LEU A 103 -5.39 -2.01 12.21
N ASN A 104 -4.64 -1.16 12.93
CA ASN A 104 -3.17 -0.99 12.74
C ASN A 104 -2.80 -0.88 11.26
N ALA A 105 -3.52 -0.01 10.56
CA ALA A 105 -3.35 0.20 9.14
C ALA A 105 -3.50 1.68 8.81
N GLU A 106 -2.57 2.17 7.99
CA GLU A 106 -2.60 3.50 7.41
C GLU A 106 -2.83 3.40 5.91
N LYS A 107 -3.47 4.43 5.36
CA LYS A 107 -3.79 4.43 3.93
C LYS A 107 -3.72 5.81 3.31
N VAL A 108 -3.39 5.82 2.03
CA VAL A 108 -3.31 6.99 1.17
C VAL A 108 -4.10 6.69 -0.08
N ILE A 109 -4.91 7.64 -0.54
CA ILE A 109 -5.60 7.53 -1.83
C ILE A 109 -5.10 8.66 -2.72
N PHE A 110 -4.75 8.35 -3.96
CA PHE A 110 -4.29 9.32 -4.94
C PHE A 110 -4.85 9.00 -6.34
N SER A 111 -4.79 9.98 -7.25
CA SER A 111 -5.11 9.82 -8.66
C SER A 111 -3.85 9.91 -9.49
N VAL A 112 -3.69 9.09 -10.53
CA VAL A 112 -2.50 9.18 -11.39
C VAL A 112 -2.38 10.55 -12.07
N ASN A 113 -3.51 11.19 -12.38
CA ASN A 113 -3.48 12.53 -12.96
C ASN A 113 -2.95 13.56 -11.97
N SER A 114 -3.23 13.44 -10.66
CA SER A 114 -2.68 14.40 -9.68
C SER A 114 -1.17 14.24 -9.48
N ILE A 115 -0.63 13.04 -9.76
CA ILE A 115 0.81 12.77 -9.75
C ILE A 115 1.48 13.24 -11.04
N LEU A 116 0.82 13.07 -12.19
CA LEU A 116 1.39 13.37 -13.52
C LEU A 116 1.12 14.81 -14.01
N GLN A 117 0.27 15.59 -13.34
CA GLN A 117 -0.05 17.00 -13.67
C GLN A 117 1.11 18.00 -13.43
N ILE A 118 2.36 17.53 -13.41
CA ILE A 118 3.57 18.38 -13.33
C ILE A 118 3.74 19.25 -14.60
N GLU A 119 2.96 19.02 -15.67
CA GLU A 119 2.95 19.93 -16.83
C GLU A 119 2.43 21.35 -16.51
N GLU A 120 1.67 21.57 -15.42
CA GLU A 120 1.01 22.87 -15.17
C GLU A 120 1.42 23.57 -13.86
N LEU A 121 2.30 22.96 -13.04
CA LEU A 121 2.96 23.61 -11.89
C LEU A 121 4.35 24.14 -12.27
N ILE A 122 4.47 24.62 -13.52
CA ILE A 122 5.58 25.44 -13.99
C ILE A 122 5.37 26.86 -13.45
N ASP A 123 5.54 27.02 -12.14
CA ASP A 123 6.11 28.26 -11.62
C ASP A 123 6.77 28.01 -10.26
N GLU A 124 8.04 28.44 -10.21
CA GLU A 124 8.97 28.57 -9.09
C GLU A 124 9.97 27.45 -8.72
N THR A 125 9.85 26.18 -9.15
CA THR A 125 11.00 25.24 -9.09
C THR A 125 11.04 24.28 -10.28
N ASN A 126 11.75 24.68 -11.34
CA ASN A 126 12.09 23.87 -12.52
C ASN A 126 12.66 22.50 -12.11
N CYS A 127 11.85 21.44 -12.14
CA CYS A 127 12.36 20.08 -11.95
C CYS A 127 13.04 19.51 -13.20
N CYS A 128 12.51 19.78 -14.39
CA CYS A 128 13.18 19.56 -15.68
C CYS A 128 12.54 20.53 -16.68
N GLY A 129 13.32 21.45 -17.26
CA GLY A 129 12.81 22.33 -18.31
C GLY A 129 12.43 21.52 -19.55
N THR A 130 11.14 21.22 -19.71
CA THR A 130 10.37 20.91 -20.94
C THR A 130 10.92 19.97 -22.04
N VAL A 131 12.10 19.34 -21.92
CA VAL A 131 12.65 18.55 -23.03
C VAL A 131 13.18 17.21 -22.52
N ASN A 132 12.32 16.19 -22.62
CA ASN A 132 12.61 14.78 -22.34
C ASN A 132 13.01 14.45 -20.89
N SER A 133 12.02 14.41 -20.00
CA SER A 133 12.17 13.84 -18.66
C SER A 133 11.47 12.49 -18.55
N ILE A 134 12.13 11.53 -17.90
CA ILE A 134 11.49 10.30 -17.43
C ILE A 134 11.24 10.48 -15.93
N CYS A 135 9.98 10.39 -15.53
CA CYS A 135 9.55 10.64 -14.17
C CYS A 135 8.99 9.36 -13.54
N HIS A 136 9.54 8.97 -12.41
CA HIS A 136 9.16 7.78 -11.65
C HIS A 136 8.50 8.20 -10.34
N PRO A 137 7.19 7.96 -10.17
CA PRO A 137 6.52 8.25 -8.91
C PRO A 137 6.94 7.24 -7.84
N PHE A 138 7.11 7.72 -6.62
CA PHE A 138 7.42 6.88 -5.47
C PHE A 138 6.70 7.35 -4.21
N LEU A 139 6.38 6.39 -3.35
CA LEU A 139 5.94 6.64 -1.98
C LEU A 139 7.15 6.65 -1.07
N ASN A 140 7.34 7.74 -0.34
CA ASN A 140 8.28 7.80 0.77
C ASN A 140 7.56 7.50 2.08
N VAL A 141 8.09 6.55 2.85
CA VAL A 141 7.52 6.10 4.12
C VAL A 141 8.55 6.28 5.22
N LEU A 142 8.23 7.13 6.19
CA LEU A 142 9.02 7.31 7.40
C LEU A 142 8.24 6.74 8.60
N PRO A 143 8.60 5.56 9.11
CA PRO A 143 8.08 5.03 10.36
C PRO A 143 8.61 5.83 11.54
N LEU A 144 7.70 6.38 12.33
CA LEU A 144 7.96 7.08 13.58
C LEU A 144 7.50 6.18 14.71
N TYR A 145 8.41 5.90 15.64
CA TYR A 145 8.07 5.12 16.82
C TYR A 145 6.99 5.84 17.64
N ASP A 146 5.94 5.11 18.03
CA ASP A 146 4.79 5.66 18.78
C ASP A 146 4.38 4.76 19.96
N GLY A 147 5.32 3.93 20.42
CA GLY A 147 5.11 2.99 21.52
C GLY A 147 5.52 3.56 22.89
N PHE A 148 4.92 3.01 23.95
CA PHE A 148 5.34 3.24 25.34
C PHE A 148 6.09 2.01 25.85
N SER A 149 7.18 1.60 25.19
CA SER A 149 8.00 0.48 25.67
C SER A 149 9.18 1.00 26.48
N HIS A 150 9.27 0.58 27.73
CA HIS A 150 10.41 0.90 28.62
C HIS A 150 11.64 0.02 28.37
N LEU A 151 11.61 -0.83 27.34
CA LEU A 151 12.73 -1.71 27.00
C LEU A 151 13.79 -0.96 26.20
N GLU A 152 15.04 -1.01 26.65
CA GLU A 152 16.16 -0.42 25.91
C GLU A 152 16.22 -0.95 24.47
N ASN A 153 16.45 -0.02 23.52
CA ASN A 153 16.52 -0.28 22.07
C ASN A 153 15.23 -0.79 21.41
N TYR A 154 14.07 -0.76 22.08
CA TYR A 154 12.80 -1.13 21.43
C TYR A 154 12.48 -0.21 20.24
N GLU A 155 12.83 1.07 20.37
CA GLU A 155 12.69 2.12 19.35
C GLU A 155 13.52 1.86 18.09
N LYS A 156 14.52 0.97 18.16
CA LYS A 156 15.43 0.64 17.05
C LYS A 156 15.12 -0.71 16.39
N ARG A 157 14.07 -1.40 16.83
CA ARG A 157 13.70 -2.71 16.28
C ARG A 157 13.11 -2.55 14.88
N LEU A 158 13.42 -3.51 14.02
CA LEU A 158 12.78 -3.63 12.72
C LEU A 158 11.26 -3.77 12.89
N ILE A 159 10.52 -3.02 12.09
CA ILE A 159 9.06 -2.98 12.10
C ILE A 159 8.57 -3.84 10.94
N PRO A 160 7.91 -4.98 11.21
CA PRO A 160 7.33 -5.79 10.15
C PRO A 160 6.06 -5.11 9.62
N ILE A 161 6.02 -4.86 8.32
CA ILE A 161 4.89 -4.26 7.62
C ILE A 161 4.43 -5.13 6.45
N ASN A 162 3.15 -5.02 6.10
CA ASN A 162 2.67 -5.38 4.77
C ASN A 162 2.21 -4.11 4.07
N ILE A 163 2.64 -3.91 2.83
CA ILE A 163 2.27 -2.77 2.00
C ILE A 163 1.65 -3.26 0.69
N ILE A 164 0.57 -2.63 0.28
CA ILE A 164 -0.11 -2.94 -0.99
C ILE A 164 -0.53 -1.65 -1.68
N LEU A 165 -0.38 -1.64 -3.00
CA LEU A 165 -0.96 -0.65 -3.90
C LEU A 165 -2.19 -1.28 -4.54
N GLU A 166 -3.40 -0.77 -4.30
CA GLU A 166 -4.66 -1.30 -4.84
C GLU A 166 -5.24 -0.36 -5.89
N ASN A 167 -5.80 -0.93 -6.97
CA ASN A 167 -6.64 -0.17 -7.88
C ASN A 167 -7.99 0.08 -7.22
N LEU A 168 -8.47 1.32 -7.29
CA LEU A 168 -9.83 1.67 -6.90
C LEU A 168 -10.70 1.80 -8.14
N ASP A 169 -11.93 1.29 -8.03
CA ASP A 169 -12.96 1.56 -9.03
C ASP A 169 -13.45 3.03 -8.96
N PRO A 170 -14.32 3.48 -9.89
CA PRO A 170 -14.86 4.84 -9.87
C PRO A 170 -15.65 5.22 -8.60
N ILE A 171 -16.10 4.24 -7.82
CA ILE A 171 -16.86 4.40 -6.57
C ILE A 171 -15.92 4.29 -5.33
N ASN A 172 -14.61 4.24 -5.55
CA ASN A 172 -13.55 4.09 -4.55
C ASN A 172 -13.58 2.76 -3.78
N ILE A 173 -13.99 1.67 -4.42
CA ILE A 173 -13.92 0.30 -3.87
C ILE A 173 -12.64 -0.37 -4.39
N PRO A 174 -11.81 -0.97 -3.52
CA PRO A 174 -10.66 -1.75 -3.95
C PRO A 174 -11.07 -2.93 -4.82
N VAL A 175 -10.37 -3.14 -5.94
CA VAL A 175 -10.71 -4.21 -6.88
C VAL A 175 -10.62 -5.61 -6.22
N SER A 176 -9.75 -5.76 -5.23
CA SER A 176 -9.59 -6.97 -4.40
C SER A 176 -10.87 -7.35 -3.62
N CYS A 177 -11.81 -6.42 -3.41
CA CYS A 177 -13.06 -6.67 -2.69
C CYS A 177 -14.17 -7.29 -3.55
N TYR A 178 -14.07 -7.23 -4.89
CA TYR A 178 -15.12 -7.73 -5.78
C TYR A 178 -15.46 -9.22 -5.59
N PRO A 179 -14.50 -10.15 -5.42
CA PRO A 179 -14.83 -11.55 -5.16
C PRO A 179 -15.71 -11.74 -3.91
N VAL A 180 -15.45 -10.96 -2.86
CA VAL A 180 -16.22 -10.99 -1.61
C VAL A 180 -17.62 -10.43 -1.83
N ILE A 181 -17.73 -9.29 -2.51
CA ILE A 181 -19.01 -8.65 -2.84
C ILE A 181 -19.87 -9.59 -3.69
N ILE A 182 -19.31 -10.18 -4.75
CA ILE A 182 -20.00 -11.13 -5.62
C ILE A 182 -20.49 -12.34 -4.81
N THR A 183 -19.64 -12.90 -3.96
CA THR A 183 -20.01 -14.03 -3.10
C THR A 183 -21.16 -13.67 -2.16
N ALA A 184 -21.12 -12.50 -1.53
CA ALA A 184 -22.18 -12.02 -0.65
C ALA A 184 -23.52 -11.84 -1.40
N VAL A 185 -23.49 -11.31 -2.62
CA VAL A 185 -24.69 -11.16 -3.46
C VAL A 185 -25.27 -12.52 -3.85
N ILE A 186 -24.43 -13.48 -4.26
CA ILE A 186 -24.87 -14.84 -4.59
C ILE A 186 -25.53 -15.50 -3.38
N LEU A 187 -24.91 -15.39 -2.19
CA LEU A 187 -25.47 -15.94 -0.96
C LEU A 187 -26.81 -15.29 -0.59
N ALA A 188 -26.95 -13.98 -0.78
CA ALA A 188 -28.21 -13.27 -0.54
C ALA A 188 -29.32 -13.74 -1.48
N ILE A 189 -29.02 -13.93 -2.77
CA ILE A 189 -29.97 -14.46 -3.76
C ILE A 189 -30.38 -15.89 -3.40
N LEU A 190 -29.42 -16.75 -3.05
CA LEU A 190 -29.70 -18.13 -2.62
C LEU A 190 -30.56 -18.16 -1.37
N ALA A 191 -30.27 -17.30 -0.38
CA ALA A 191 -31.07 -17.19 0.83
C ALA A 191 -32.51 -16.78 0.51
N LEU A 192 -32.72 -15.79 -0.37
CA LEU A 192 -34.05 -15.33 -0.80
C LEU A 192 -34.86 -16.42 -1.53
N ILE A 193 -34.20 -17.29 -2.29
CA ILE A 193 -34.87 -18.39 -3.02
C ILE A 193 -35.11 -19.60 -2.11
N LEU A 194 -34.13 -19.99 -1.30
CA LEU A 194 -34.19 -21.20 -0.48
C LEU A 194 -35.07 -21.03 0.75
N THR A 195 -35.10 -19.86 1.38
CA THR A 195 -35.93 -19.63 2.59
C THR A 195 -37.42 -19.90 2.37
N PRO A 196 -38.10 -19.41 1.31
CA PRO A 196 -39.52 -19.73 1.10
C PRO A 196 -39.74 -21.20 0.70
N LEU A 197 -38.80 -21.82 -0.02
CA LEU A 197 -38.89 -23.24 -0.40
C LEU A 197 -38.76 -24.15 0.81
N LEU A 198 -37.82 -23.85 1.71
CA LEU A 198 -37.65 -24.55 2.98
C LEU A 198 -38.87 -24.36 3.88
N ALA A 199 -39.41 -23.14 3.98
CA ALA A 199 -40.63 -22.86 4.74
C ALA A 199 -41.83 -23.68 4.22
N LYS A 200 -42.05 -23.74 2.90
CA LYS A 200 -43.09 -24.58 2.29
C LYS A 200 -42.90 -26.07 2.58
N LYS A 201 -41.65 -26.56 2.50
CA LYS A 201 -41.35 -27.98 2.76
C LYS A 201 -41.63 -28.33 4.23
N ILE A 202 -41.22 -27.48 5.17
CA ILE A 202 -41.48 -27.66 6.62
C ILE A 202 -42.99 -27.67 6.90
N GLN A 203 -43.75 -26.74 6.33
CA GLN A 203 -45.21 -26.74 6.46
C GLN A 203 -45.83 -28.06 5.98
N ASN A 204 -45.42 -28.53 4.79
CA ASN A 204 -45.91 -29.80 4.24
C ASN A 204 -45.55 -31.02 5.10
N TYR A 205 -44.37 -31.04 5.72
CA TYR A 205 -44.00 -32.10 6.68
C TYR A 205 -44.88 -32.08 7.92
N SER A 206 -45.12 -30.91 8.53
CA SER A 206 -45.97 -30.79 9.73
C SER A 206 -47.41 -31.29 9.48
N ILE A 207 -47.97 -30.97 8.30
CA ILE A 207 -49.32 -31.41 7.91
C ILE A 207 -49.37 -32.94 7.73
N LYS A 208 -48.30 -33.53 7.17
CA LYS A 208 -48.23 -34.98 6.94
C LYS A 208 -48.10 -35.78 8.23
N GLU A 209 -47.40 -35.24 9.23
CA GLU A 209 -47.28 -35.83 10.57
C GLU A 209 -48.60 -35.78 11.35
N SER A 210 -49.29 -34.63 11.31
CA SER A 210 -50.62 -34.48 11.92
C SER A 210 -51.63 -35.52 11.41
N LYS A 211 -51.62 -35.81 10.11
CA LYS A 211 -52.51 -36.82 9.50
C LYS A 211 -52.15 -38.27 9.83
N LYS A 212 -50.94 -38.54 10.31
CA LYS A 212 -50.49 -39.91 10.64
C LYS A 212 -50.83 -40.31 12.08
N ASN A 213 -51.16 -39.33 12.93
CA ASN A 213 -51.49 -39.50 14.35
C ASN A 213 -53.01 -39.42 14.64
N GLN A 214 -53.85 -39.32 13.61
CA GLN A 214 -55.31 -39.51 13.66
C GLN A 214 -55.65 -40.89 13.10
#